data_AF-A0A7H8HGQ0-F1
#
_entry.id   AF-A0A7H8HGQ0-F1
#
_cell.length_a   1.000
_cell.length_b   1.000
_cell.length_c   1.000
_cell.angle_alpha   90.00
_cell.angle_beta   90.00
_cell.angle_gamma   90.00
#
_symmetry.space_group_name_H-M   'P 1'
#
loop_
_entity.id
_entity.type
_entity.pdbx_description
1 polymer ?
#
loop_
_entity_poly.entity_id
_entity_poly.type
_entity_poly.pdbx_seq_one_letter_code
_entity_poly.pdbx_strand_id
1 'polypeptide(L)'
;MTDDDGARRVLGAHWCFVAFLAGIAGYYLTNLIIAAAVNRNVGEFDPLELHDIGPLLLLAFVPNLLLGLGPAIGSWRWGEGLRTDFGLKPTWRDVRIGLACGVLALVVGYLLNLVLIAVYGADDVSDSPLTDLADTFDGDTVWLVLAAVIVIGGAPITEELLVRGTLWNALSVHRIPPWVVLVLTSLVFAQLHGEPTRTIALFGQGLAMGLARHLSGRVSAGVIAHAANNLPPAVLLFVAH
;
A
#
# COMPACT_ATOMS: atom_id res chain seq x y z
N MET A 1 6.95 7.95 -36.91
CA MET A 1 7.67 8.61 -35.80
C MET A 1 6.86 9.82 -35.35
N THR A 2 5.59 9.60 -35.04
CA THR A 2 4.55 10.66 -35.04
C THR A 2 3.39 10.17 -34.19
N ASP A 3 3.34 10.54 -32.91
CA ASP A 3 2.11 10.86 -32.14
C ASP A 3 2.38 11.13 -30.65
N ASP A 4 3.57 10.75 -30.14
CA ASP A 4 3.75 10.66 -28.68
C ASP A 4 3.92 12.02 -27.98
N ASP A 5 4.39 13.04 -28.71
CA ASP A 5 4.52 14.41 -28.20
C ASP A 5 3.17 15.11 -27.98
N GLY A 6 2.13 14.71 -28.72
CA GLY A 6 0.79 15.29 -28.59
C GLY A 6 0.18 14.94 -27.24
N ALA A 7 0.21 13.65 -26.89
CA ALA A 7 -0.34 13.14 -25.63
C ALA A 7 0.39 13.66 -24.39
N ARG A 8 1.73 13.80 -24.43
CA ARG A 8 2.53 14.41 -23.36
C ARG A 8 2.11 15.86 -23.05
N ARG A 9 1.64 16.61 -24.06
CA ARG A 9 1.18 18.00 -23.90
C ARG A 9 -0.24 18.14 -23.33
N VAL A 10 -1.11 17.14 -23.49
CA VAL A 10 -2.54 17.26 -23.11
C VAL A 10 -2.75 17.37 -21.59
N LEU A 11 -2.03 16.57 -20.80
CA LEU A 11 -2.20 16.55 -19.35
C LEU A 11 -1.15 17.39 -18.60
N GLY A 12 0.02 17.63 -19.22
CA GLY A 12 1.12 18.32 -18.56
C GLY A 12 1.42 17.70 -17.19
N ALA A 13 1.55 18.51 -16.14
CA ALA A 13 1.80 18.00 -14.78
C ALA A 13 0.58 17.36 -14.08
N HIS A 14 -0.62 17.41 -14.68
CA HIS A 14 -1.86 16.96 -14.04
C HIS A 14 -2.15 15.46 -14.23
N TRP A 15 -1.38 14.74 -15.05
CA TRP A 15 -1.57 13.30 -15.24
C TRP A 15 -1.46 12.53 -13.92
N CYS A 16 -0.71 13.06 -12.94
CA CYS A 16 -0.58 12.47 -11.62
C CYS A 16 -1.94 12.36 -10.90
N PHE A 17 -2.85 13.35 -11.01
CA PHE A 17 -4.19 13.23 -10.45
C PHE A 17 -5.03 12.16 -11.17
N VAL A 18 -4.95 12.13 -12.50
CA VAL A 18 -5.67 11.13 -13.31
C VAL A 18 -5.19 9.72 -12.95
N ALA A 19 -3.88 9.51 -12.86
CA ALA A 19 -3.29 8.23 -12.48
C ALA A 19 -3.66 7.81 -11.04
N PHE A 20 -3.70 8.77 -10.11
CA PHE A 20 -4.17 8.53 -8.74
C PHE A 20 -5.64 8.08 -8.72
N LEU A 21 -6.54 8.85 -9.34
CA LEU A 21 -7.96 8.54 -9.38
C LEU A 21 -8.24 7.22 -10.11
N ALA A 22 -7.52 6.93 -11.19
CA ALA A 22 -7.64 5.68 -11.92
C ALA A 22 -7.19 4.46 -11.07
N GLY A 23 -6.10 4.58 -10.31
CA GLY A 23 -5.66 3.53 -9.39
C GLY A 23 -6.68 3.25 -8.29
N ILE A 24 -7.23 4.29 -7.68
CA ILE A 24 -8.30 4.19 -6.67
C ILE A 24 -9.56 3.57 -7.26
N ALA A 25 -10.01 4.04 -8.43
CA ALA A 25 -11.19 3.50 -9.09
C ALA A 25 -11.01 2.03 -9.47
N GLY A 26 -9.84 1.65 -9.98
CA GLY A 26 -9.50 0.27 -10.28
C GLY A 26 -9.55 -0.62 -9.05
N TYR A 27 -8.93 -0.20 -7.95
CA TYR A 27 -8.95 -0.92 -6.68
C TYR A 27 -10.39 -1.20 -6.20
N TYR A 28 -11.24 -0.17 -6.11
CA TYR A 28 -12.61 -0.35 -5.63
C TYR A 28 -13.49 -1.13 -6.60
N LEU A 29 -13.34 -0.91 -7.92
CA LEU A 29 -14.11 -1.65 -8.92
C LEU A 29 -13.76 -3.14 -8.90
N THR A 30 -12.48 -3.49 -8.80
CA THR A 30 -12.07 -4.89 -8.74
C THR A 30 -12.48 -5.55 -7.44
N ASN A 31 -12.39 -4.86 -6.30
CA ASN A 31 -12.96 -5.34 -5.05
C ASN A 31 -14.47 -5.62 -5.17
N LEU A 32 -15.22 -4.69 -5.80
CA LEU A 32 -16.66 -4.87 -6.03
C LEU A 32 -16.97 -6.06 -6.95
N ILE A 33 -16.18 -6.25 -8.02
CA ILE A 33 -16.35 -7.37 -8.94
C ILE A 33 -16.04 -8.70 -8.24
N ILE A 34 -14.95 -8.78 -7.48
CA ILE A 34 -14.58 -9.99 -6.73
C ILE A 34 -15.67 -10.30 -5.71
N ALA A 35 -16.12 -9.33 -4.92
CA ALA A 35 -17.20 -9.51 -3.95
C ALA A 35 -18.50 -9.98 -4.62
N ALA A 36 -18.88 -9.39 -5.77
CA ALA A 36 -20.06 -9.80 -6.51
C ALA A 36 -19.94 -11.22 -7.09
N ALA A 37 -18.75 -11.62 -7.55
CA ALA A 37 -18.49 -12.96 -8.08
C ALA A 37 -18.54 -14.02 -6.96
N VAL A 38 -17.88 -13.76 -5.84
CA VAL A 38 -17.89 -14.65 -4.66
C VAL A 38 -19.31 -14.80 -4.12
N ASN A 39 -20.05 -13.70 -3.96
CA ASN A 39 -21.41 -13.73 -3.43
C ASN A 39 -22.41 -14.49 -4.33
N ARG A 40 -22.19 -14.52 -5.66
CA ARG A 40 -23.03 -15.28 -6.59
C ARG A 40 -22.82 -16.79 -6.51
N ASN A 41 -21.66 -17.23 -6.02
CA ASN A 41 -21.29 -18.65 -6.01
C ASN A 41 -21.59 -19.34 -4.67
N VAL A 42 -22.06 -18.63 -3.64
CA VAL A 42 -22.39 -19.18 -2.30
C VAL A 42 -23.44 -20.31 -2.34
N GLY A 43 -24.16 -20.49 -3.45
CA GLY A 43 -25.10 -21.61 -3.65
C GLY A 43 -24.52 -22.89 -4.27
N GLU A 44 -23.27 -22.89 -4.75
CA GLU A 44 -22.67 -23.99 -5.55
C GLU A 44 -21.30 -24.49 -5.02
N PHE A 45 -20.81 -23.99 -3.88
CA PHE A 45 -19.49 -24.41 -3.36
C PHE A 45 -19.54 -25.79 -2.69
N ASP A 46 -18.82 -26.76 -3.28
CA ASP A 46 -18.54 -28.06 -2.69
C ASP A 46 -17.52 -27.89 -1.54
N PRO A 47 -17.84 -28.31 -0.30
CA PRO A 47 -16.93 -28.25 0.85
C PRO A 47 -15.58 -28.96 0.64
N LEU A 48 -15.47 -29.85 -0.36
CA LEU A 48 -14.24 -30.57 -0.70
C LEU A 48 -13.29 -29.80 -1.65
N GLU A 49 -13.72 -28.71 -2.30
CA GLU A 49 -12.85 -27.82 -3.09
C GLU A 49 -12.12 -26.76 -2.24
N LEU A 50 -12.44 -26.65 -0.94
CA LEU A 50 -11.80 -25.72 0.00
C LEU A 50 -10.33 -26.05 0.33
N HIS A 51 -9.71 -27.05 -0.32
CA HIS A 51 -8.32 -27.42 -0.06
C HIS A 51 -7.29 -26.52 -0.77
N ASP A 52 -7.71 -25.69 -1.74
CA ASP A 52 -6.84 -24.76 -2.46
C ASP A 52 -7.15 -23.28 -2.10
N ILE A 53 -6.94 -22.93 -0.82
CA ILE A 53 -7.13 -21.53 -0.35
C ILE A 53 -5.98 -20.62 -0.84
N GLY A 54 -4.83 -21.20 -1.19
CA GLY A 54 -3.67 -20.50 -1.72
C GLY A 54 -3.93 -19.54 -2.89
N PRO A 55 -4.54 -19.99 -4.00
CA PRO A 55 -4.94 -19.13 -5.12
C PRO A 55 -5.83 -17.93 -4.74
N LEU A 56 -6.60 -18.01 -3.64
CA LEU A 56 -7.40 -16.88 -3.17
C LEU A 56 -6.53 -15.72 -2.66
N LEU A 57 -5.30 -15.99 -2.18
CA LEU A 57 -4.32 -14.96 -1.84
C LEU A 57 -3.99 -14.09 -3.06
N LEU A 58 -3.76 -14.72 -4.20
CA LEU A 58 -3.45 -14.02 -5.44
C LEU A 58 -4.63 -13.13 -5.86
N LEU A 59 -5.85 -13.67 -5.76
CA LEU A 59 -7.08 -12.94 -6.07
C LEU A 59 -7.27 -11.73 -5.14
N ALA A 60 -7.03 -11.90 -3.83
CA ALA A 60 -7.11 -10.84 -2.83
C ALA A 60 -6.09 -9.72 -3.06
N PHE A 61 -4.96 -10.02 -3.71
CA PHE A 61 -3.93 -9.04 -4.03
C PHE A 61 -4.16 -8.29 -5.37
N VAL A 62 -5.01 -8.81 -6.27
CA VAL A 62 -5.30 -8.16 -7.56
C VAL A 62 -5.75 -6.70 -7.42
N PRO A 63 -6.68 -6.33 -6.53
CA PRO A 63 -7.05 -4.93 -6.32
C PRO A 63 -5.85 -4.04 -5.98
N ASN A 64 -4.95 -4.53 -5.12
CA ASN A 64 -3.77 -3.76 -4.68
C ASN A 64 -2.79 -3.51 -5.84
N LEU A 65 -2.64 -4.46 -6.78
CA LEU A 65 -1.85 -4.24 -8.00
C LEU A 65 -2.37 -3.05 -8.82
N LEU A 66 -3.69 -2.83 -8.85
CA LEU A 66 -4.28 -1.70 -9.58
C LEU A 66 -3.93 -0.34 -8.97
N LEU A 67 -3.67 -0.28 -7.66
CA LEU A 67 -3.15 0.93 -7.01
C LEU A 67 -1.81 1.36 -7.64
N GLY A 68 -0.93 0.41 -7.98
CA GLY A 68 0.36 0.69 -8.61
C GLY A 68 0.34 0.79 -10.13
N LEU A 69 -0.57 0.07 -10.80
CA LEU A 69 -0.67 0.06 -12.26
C LEU A 69 -1.09 1.41 -12.84
N GLY A 70 -2.04 2.12 -12.23
CA GLY A 70 -2.43 3.47 -12.64
C GLY A 70 -1.23 4.44 -12.67
N PRO A 71 -0.50 4.60 -11.56
CA PRO A 71 0.77 5.33 -11.49
C PRO A 71 1.81 4.90 -12.52
N ALA A 72 2.00 3.60 -12.72
CA ALA A 72 3.00 3.08 -13.66
C ALA A 72 2.66 3.42 -15.11
N ILE A 73 1.43 3.15 -15.54
CA ILE A 73 0.94 3.50 -16.87
C ILE A 73 1.00 5.01 -17.06
N GLY A 74 0.58 5.79 -16.06
CA GLY A 74 0.61 7.24 -16.13
C GLY A 74 2.03 7.79 -16.33
N SER A 75 2.99 7.27 -15.58
CA SER A 75 4.40 7.63 -15.67
C SER A 75 5.02 7.25 -17.01
N TRP A 76 4.68 6.08 -17.57
CA TRP A 76 5.18 5.67 -18.89
C TRP A 76 4.54 6.44 -20.04
N ARG A 77 3.25 6.76 -19.92
CA ARG A 77 2.48 7.36 -21.01
C ARG A 77 2.64 8.88 -21.09
N TRP A 78 2.74 9.54 -19.94
CA TRP A 78 2.74 11.01 -19.83
C TRP A 78 3.91 11.57 -19.02
N GLY A 79 4.67 10.72 -18.31
CA GLY A 79 5.88 11.11 -17.58
C GLY A 79 7.17 10.72 -18.28
N GLU A 80 8.25 10.62 -17.49
CA GLU A 80 9.59 10.21 -17.92
C GLU A 80 9.97 8.80 -17.42
N GLY A 81 9.02 8.12 -16.78
CA GLY A 81 9.14 6.76 -16.28
C GLY A 81 9.45 6.67 -14.79
N LEU A 82 9.13 5.52 -14.20
CA LEU A 82 9.11 5.29 -12.74
C LEU A 82 10.38 5.72 -11.99
N ARG A 83 11.54 5.60 -12.65
CA ARG A 83 12.83 5.95 -12.03
C ARG A 83 13.01 7.47 -11.92
N THR A 84 12.60 8.21 -12.92
CA THR A 84 12.77 9.67 -12.99
C THR A 84 11.63 10.37 -12.24
N ASP A 85 10.39 9.94 -12.48
CA ASP A 85 9.20 10.59 -11.91
C ASP A 85 9.04 10.34 -10.41
N PHE A 86 9.42 9.14 -9.95
CA PHE A 86 9.19 8.70 -8.56
C PHE A 86 10.48 8.38 -7.80
N GLY A 87 11.63 8.24 -8.46
CA GLY A 87 12.86 7.83 -7.79
C GLY A 87 12.82 6.37 -7.30
N LEU A 88 12.07 5.48 -7.96
CA LEU A 88 11.79 4.13 -7.47
C LEU A 88 13.03 3.24 -7.30
N LYS A 89 14.12 3.50 -8.05
CA LYS A 89 15.39 2.78 -7.87
C LYS A 89 16.05 3.21 -6.55
N PRO A 90 16.23 2.31 -5.56
CA PRO A 90 16.79 2.69 -4.27
C PRO A 90 18.24 3.13 -4.35
N THR A 91 18.60 4.08 -3.49
CA THR A 91 19.98 4.45 -3.18
C THR A 91 20.30 4.08 -1.73
N TRP A 92 21.59 4.05 -1.36
CA TRP A 92 21.97 3.81 0.04
C TRP A 92 21.49 4.91 1.00
N ARG A 93 21.26 6.13 0.49
CA ARG A 93 20.61 7.19 1.27
C ARG A 93 19.15 6.82 1.56
N ASP A 94 18.43 6.30 0.57
CA ASP A 94 17.03 5.89 0.71
C ASP A 94 16.90 4.74 1.69
N VAL A 95 17.83 3.78 1.68
CA VAL A 95 17.85 2.67 2.64
C VAL A 95 18.00 3.18 4.07
N ARG A 96 18.98 4.06 4.34
CA ARG A 96 19.20 4.59 5.69
C ARG A 96 18.01 5.42 6.20
N ILE A 97 17.49 6.31 5.36
CA ILE A 97 16.33 7.14 5.72
C ILE A 97 15.09 6.25 5.89
N GLY A 98 14.85 5.34 4.94
CA GLY A 98 13.72 4.42 4.96
C GLY A 98 13.72 3.55 6.21
N LEU A 99 14.84 2.90 6.55
CA LEU A 99 14.93 2.08 7.76
C LEU A 99 14.71 2.91 9.04
N ALA A 100 15.30 4.10 9.15
CA ALA A 100 15.09 4.97 10.30
C ALA A 100 13.61 5.40 10.46
N CYS A 101 12.97 5.77 9.35
CA CYS A 101 11.56 6.11 9.30
C CYS A 101 10.64 4.90 9.52
N GLY A 102 11.05 3.70 9.10
CA GLY A 102 10.33 2.45 9.35
C GLY A 102 10.35 2.06 10.82
N VAL A 103 11.52 2.19 11.49
CA VAL A 103 11.62 2.02 12.95
C VAL A 103 10.76 3.07 13.66
N LEU A 104 10.78 4.32 13.21
CA LEU A 104 9.90 5.36 13.76
C LEU A 104 8.42 4.99 13.56
N ALA A 105 8.04 4.46 12.39
CA ALA A 105 6.67 4.01 12.12
C ALA A 105 6.26 2.88 13.09
N LEU A 106 7.13 1.90 13.34
CA LEU A 106 6.86 0.84 14.33
C LEU A 106 6.64 1.40 15.74
N VAL A 107 7.50 2.32 16.19
CA VAL A 107 7.36 2.96 17.51
C VAL A 107 6.06 3.74 17.60
N VAL A 108 5.75 4.56 16.59
CA VAL A 108 4.51 5.35 16.54
C VAL A 108 3.29 4.43 16.52
N GLY A 109 3.29 3.40 15.68
CA GLY A 109 2.20 2.43 15.59
C GLY A 109 1.98 1.69 16.92
N TYR A 110 3.06 1.26 17.57
CA TYR A 110 2.99 0.60 18.88
C TYR A 110 2.38 1.52 19.95
N LEU A 111 2.89 2.75 20.08
CA LEU A 111 2.39 3.72 21.07
C LEU A 111 0.92 4.10 20.82
N LEU A 112 0.54 4.32 19.56
CA LEU A 112 -0.85 4.63 19.21
C LEU A 112 -1.77 3.44 19.47
N ASN A 113 -1.34 2.21 19.16
CA ASN A 113 -2.13 1.02 19.48
C ASN A 113 -2.32 0.83 20.99
N LEU A 114 -1.32 1.14 21.83
CA LEU A 114 -1.51 1.12 23.29
C LEU A 114 -2.59 2.09 23.76
N VAL A 115 -2.61 3.30 23.18
CA VAL A 115 -3.65 4.30 23.48
C VAL A 115 -5.01 3.80 22.99
N LEU A 116 -5.09 3.23 21.79
CA LEU A 116 -6.33 2.70 21.23
C LEU A 116 -6.88 1.54 22.08
N ILE A 117 -6.03 0.60 22.51
CA ILE A 117 -6.42 -0.49 23.42
C ILE A 117 -6.96 0.07 24.75
N ALA A 118 -6.36 1.14 25.27
CA ALA A 118 -6.83 1.76 26.50
C ALA A 118 -8.20 2.47 26.34
N VAL A 119 -8.58 2.86 25.12
CA VAL A 119 -9.84 3.57 24.82
C VAL A 119 -10.95 2.60 24.40
N TYR A 120 -10.63 1.67 23.50
CA TYR A 120 -11.60 0.76 22.88
C TYR A 120 -11.65 -0.62 23.55
N GLY A 121 -10.62 -1.00 24.33
CA GLY A 121 -10.45 -2.36 24.82
C GLY A 121 -9.54 -3.18 23.91
N ALA A 122 -8.97 -4.28 24.44
CA ALA A 122 -8.04 -5.12 23.70
C ALA A 122 -8.72 -5.87 22.55
N ASP A 123 -9.93 -6.37 22.79
CA ASP A 123 -10.66 -7.25 21.88
C ASP A 123 -11.03 -6.54 20.56
N ASP A 124 -11.32 -5.23 20.59
CA ASP A 124 -11.69 -4.45 19.39
C ASP A 124 -10.47 -3.99 18.55
N VAL A 125 -9.24 -4.15 19.06
CA VAL A 125 -8.00 -3.64 18.42
C VAL A 125 -7.07 -4.77 17.97
N SER A 126 -7.20 -5.97 18.53
CA SER A 126 -6.27 -7.08 18.29
C SER A 126 -6.52 -7.90 17.02
N ASP A 127 -7.65 -7.71 16.32
CA ASP A 127 -7.94 -8.41 15.07
C ASP A 127 -7.01 -7.91 13.96
N SER A 128 -5.88 -8.58 13.78
CA SER A 128 -4.98 -8.35 12.66
C SER A 128 -5.35 -9.26 11.50
N PRO A 129 -5.63 -8.72 10.30
CA PRO A 129 -5.93 -9.53 9.11
C PRO A 129 -4.86 -10.56 8.74
N LEU A 130 -3.64 -10.42 9.27
CA LEU A 130 -2.52 -11.32 9.04
C LEU A 130 -2.55 -12.56 9.95
N THR A 131 -3.19 -12.48 11.11
CA THR A 131 -3.37 -13.64 12.00
C THR A 131 -4.35 -14.62 11.35
N ASP A 132 -5.49 -14.11 10.88
CA ASP A 132 -6.49 -14.90 10.12
C ASP A 132 -5.87 -15.53 8.87
N LEU A 133 -4.97 -14.80 8.21
CA LEU A 133 -4.25 -15.28 7.03
C LEU A 133 -3.34 -16.48 7.36
N ALA A 134 -2.67 -16.48 8.52
CA ALA A 134 -1.80 -17.58 8.94
C ALA A 134 -2.61 -18.85 9.24
N ASP A 135 -3.74 -18.70 9.95
CA ASP A 135 -4.67 -19.80 10.27
C ASP A 135 -5.31 -20.40 9.01
N THR A 136 -5.53 -19.56 7.99
CA THR A 136 -6.18 -19.95 6.74
C THR A 136 -5.32 -20.88 5.87
N PHE A 137 -3.98 -20.78 5.94
CA PHE A 137 -3.09 -21.55 5.07
C PHE A 137 -2.61 -22.90 5.64
N ASP A 138 -3.09 -23.32 6.82
CA ASP A 138 -2.78 -24.62 7.47
C ASP A 138 -1.28 -25.03 7.39
N GLY A 139 -0.37 -24.05 7.47
CA GLY A 139 1.07 -24.27 7.42
C GLY A 139 1.68 -24.53 6.02
N ASP A 140 0.96 -24.32 4.91
CA ASP A 140 1.58 -24.36 3.57
C ASP A 140 2.59 -23.21 3.42
N THR A 141 3.86 -23.59 3.58
CA THR A 141 5.00 -22.67 3.59
C THR A 141 5.11 -21.87 2.29
N VAL A 142 4.66 -22.40 1.15
CA VAL A 142 4.74 -21.70 -0.13
C VAL A 142 3.82 -20.48 -0.13
N TRP A 143 2.59 -20.62 0.36
CA TRP A 143 1.62 -19.53 0.41
C TRP A 143 1.97 -18.50 1.49
N LEU A 144 2.52 -18.93 2.63
CA LEU A 144 3.03 -18.01 3.66
C LEU A 144 4.21 -17.18 3.16
N VAL A 145 5.16 -17.79 2.43
CA VAL A 145 6.28 -17.07 1.79
C VAL A 145 5.76 -16.07 0.76
N LEU A 146 4.79 -16.48 -0.07
CA LEU A 146 4.20 -15.58 -1.06
C LEU A 146 3.48 -14.40 -0.40
N ALA A 147 2.70 -14.65 0.66
CA ALA A 147 2.04 -13.62 1.44
C ALA A 147 3.05 -12.63 2.04
N ALA A 148 4.13 -13.12 2.64
CA ALA A 148 5.19 -12.28 3.19
C ALA A 148 5.86 -11.42 2.11
N VAL A 149 6.14 -11.96 0.93
CA VAL A 149 6.70 -11.21 -0.22
C VAL A 149 5.74 -10.12 -0.68
N ILE A 150 4.44 -10.40 -0.73
CA ILE A 150 3.40 -9.43 -1.07
C ILE A 150 3.34 -8.32 -0.02
N VAL A 151 3.29 -8.67 1.27
CA VAL A 151 3.14 -7.73 2.39
C VAL A 151 4.37 -6.82 2.57
N ILE A 152 5.58 -7.34 2.33
CA ILE A 152 6.84 -6.60 2.50
C ILE A 152 7.22 -5.85 1.21
N GLY A 153 6.87 -6.38 0.04
CA GLY A 153 7.30 -5.84 -1.25
C GLY A 153 6.16 -5.33 -2.11
N GLY A 154 5.26 -6.25 -2.50
CA GLY A 154 4.18 -5.98 -3.44
C GLY A 154 3.30 -4.79 -3.04
N ALA A 155 2.64 -4.89 -1.89
CA ALA A 155 1.74 -3.87 -1.36
C ALA A 155 2.46 -2.55 -1.05
N PRO A 156 3.64 -2.54 -0.39
CA PRO A 156 4.37 -1.29 -0.18
C PRO A 156 4.74 -0.56 -1.48
N ILE A 157 5.11 -1.27 -2.54
CA ILE A 157 5.47 -0.64 -3.82
C ILE A 157 4.25 0.03 -4.46
N THR A 158 3.13 -0.68 -4.57
CA THR A 158 1.91 -0.19 -5.24
C THR A 158 1.30 0.99 -4.48
N GLU A 159 1.21 0.90 -3.16
CA GLU A 159 0.62 1.91 -2.30
C GLU A 159 1.48 3.18 -2.25
N GLU A 160 2.80 3.04 -2.12
CA GLU A 160 3.69 4.20 -2.12
C GLU A 160 3.78 4.86 -3.50
N LEU A 161 3.71 4.10 -4.60
CA LEU A 161 3.60 4.68 -5.95
C LEU A 161 2.33 5.51 -6.12
N LEU A 162 1.20 5.04 -5.57
CA LEU A 162 -0.06 5.75 -5.63
C LEU A 162 -0.04 7.01 -4.73
N VAL A 163 0.33 6.85 -3.47
CA VAL A 163 0.13 7.89 -2.47
C VAL A 163 1.32 8.85 -2.40
N ARG A 164 2.57 8.32 -2.41
CA ARG A 164 3.82 9.12 -2.30
C ARG A 164 4.48 9.39 -3.65
N GLY A 165 4.02 8.71 -4.70
CA GLY A 165 4.34 8.99 -6.10
C GLY A 165 3.33 9.97 -6.70
N THR A 166 2.21 9.47 -7.21
CA THR A 166 1.28 10.30 -7.99
C THR A 166 0.55 11.35 -7.17
N LEU A 167 -0.11 11.01 -6.06
CA LEU A 167 -0.83 12.01 -5.26
C LEU A 167 0.13 13.08 -4.70
N TRP A 168 1.27 12.66 -4.15
CA TRP A 168 2.30 13.59 -3.67
C TRP A 168 2.77 14.55 -4.76
N ASN A 169 3.14 14.04 -5.94
CA ASN A 169 3.61 14.86 -7.06
C ASN A 169 2.49 15.80 -7.54
N ALA A 170 1.24 15.32 -7.63
CA ALA A 170 0.08 16.12 -8.01
C ALA A 170 -0.12 17.32 -7.08
N LEU A 171 -0.11 17.09 -5.75
CA LEU A 171 -0.24 18.15 -4.75
C LEU A 171 0.95 19.13 -4.79
N SER A 172 2.16 18.61 -5.02
CA SER A 172 3.39 19.41 -5.10
C SER A 172 3.40 20.36 -6.30
N VAL A 173 2.83 19.95 -7.43
CA VAL A 173 2.67 20.80 -8.64
C VAL A 173 1.83 22.04 -8.34
N HIS A 174 0.82 21.92 -7.48
CA HIS A 174 -0.01 23.05 -7.02
C HIS A 174 0.64 23.86 -5.89
N ARG A 175 1.93 23.64 -5.60
CA ARG A 175 2.71 24.34 -4.57
C ARG A 175 2.11 24.25 -3.16
N ILE A 176 1.39 23.16 -2.87
CA ILE A 176 0.96 22.86 -1.51
C ILE A 176 2.21 22.69 -0.64
N PRO A 177 2.27 23.29 0.57
CA PRO A 177 3.45 23.20 1.42
C PRO A 177 3.82 21.73 1.71
N PRO A 178 5.12 21.35 1.67
CA PRO A 178 5.53 19.95 1.78
C PRO A 178 5.01 19.21 3.02
N TRP A 179 4.89 19.89 4.16
CA TRP A 179 4.34 19.29 5.38
C TRP A 179 2.83 19.02 5.27
N VAL A 180 2.09 19.84 4.52
CA VAL A 180 0.66 19.61 4.23
C VAL A 180 0.50 18.42 3.30
N VAL A 181 1.35 18.29 2.26
CA VAL A 181 1.37 17.12 1.38
C VAL A 181 1.62 15.85 2.20
N LEU A 182 2.58 15.88 3.14
CA LEU A 182 2.84 14.78 4.06
C LEU A 182 1.59 14.38 4.85
N VAL A 183 0.92 15.35 5.47
CA VAL A 183 -0.30 15.10 6.26
C VAL A 183 -1.42 14.54 5.39
N LEU A 184 -1.72 15.17 4.25
CA LEU A 184 -2.82 14.75 3.36
C LEU A 184 -2.60 13.34 2.80
N THR A 185 -1.39 13.06 2.31
CA THR A 185 -1.06 11.73 1.79
C THR A 185 -1.09 10.65 2.87
N SER A 186 -0.69 10.98 4.10
CA SER A 186 -0.79 10.06 5.25
C SER A 186 -2.22 9.78 5.67
N LEU A 187 -3.10 10.80 5.58
CA LEU A 187 -4.52 10.63 5.81
C LEU A 187 -5.16 9.73 4.75
N VAL A 188 -4.89 9.99 3.47
CA VAL A 188 -5.37 9.14 2.37
C VAL A 188 -4.89 7.70 2.52
N PHE A 189 -3.62 7.49 2.88
CA PHE A 189 -3.08 6.16 3.16
C PHE A 189 -3.86 5.43 4.26
N ALA A 190 -4.12 6.09 5.39
CA ALA A 190 -4.88 5.47 6.48
C ALA A 190 -6.32 5.12 6.07
N GLN A 191 -6.97 6.00 5.32
CA GLN A 191 -8.34 5.76 4.84
C GLN A 191 -8.42 4.62 3.81
N LEU A 192 -7.37 4.41 3.02
CA LEU A 192 -7.34 3.32 2.03
C LEU A 192 -7.40 1.92 2.66
N HIS A 193 -7.00 1.79 3.92
CA HIS A 193 -7.06 0.52 4.63
C HIS A 193 -8.49 0.17 5.06
N GLY A 194 -9.39 1.15 5.19
CA GLY A 194 -10.80 0.90 5.49
C GLY A 194 -11.08 0.34 6.88
N GLU A 195 -10.13 0.48 7.82
CA GLU A 195 -10.21 -0.05 9.18
C GLU A 195 -10.39 1.06 10.22
N PRO A 196 -11.61 1.31 10.73
CA PRO A 196 -11.87 2.43 11.62
C PRO A 196 -11.05 2.41 12.91
N THR A 197 -10.87 1.23 13.52
CA THR A 197 -10.14 1.06 14.79
C THR A 197 -8.65 1.31 14.63
N ARG A 198 -8.06 0.93 13.48
CA ARG A 198 -6.63 1.12 13.19
C ARG A 198 -6.30 2.45 12.50
N THR A 199 -7.29 3.21 12.04
CA THR A 199 -7.10 4.44 11.27
C THR A 199 -6.14 5.43 11.93
N ILE A 200 -6.21 5.63 13.25
CA ILE A 200 -5.32 6.58 13.95
C ILE A 200 -3.87 6.07 13.96
N ALA A 201 -3.66 4.78 14.26
CA ALA A 201 -2.34 4.16 14.22
C ALA A 201 -1.75 4.20 12.81
N LEU A 202 -2.55 3.84 11.80
CA LEU A 202 -2.18 3.87 10.38
C LEU A 202 -1.85 5.28 9.89
N PHE A 203 -2.56 6.30 10.37
CA PHE A 203 -2.24 7.69 10.08
C PHE A 203 -0.88 8.08 10.65
N GLY A 204 -0.60 7.74 11.91
CA GLY A 204 0.69 7.99 12.54
C GLY A 204 1.85 7.25 11.85
N GLN A 205 1.67 5.98 11.53
CA GLN A 205 2.62 5.20 10.75
C GLN A 205 2.80 5.82 9.36
N GLY A 206 1.71 6.23 8.70
CA GLY A 206 1.71 6.90 7.41
C GLY A 206 2.51 8.20 7.40
N LEU A 207 2.46 8.97 8.49
CA LEU A 207 3.30 10.17 8.68
C LEU A 207 4.78 9.80 8.78
N ALA A 208 5.13 8.79 9.56
CA ALA A 208 6.52 8.34 9.71
C ALA A 208 7.09 7.79 8.40
N MET A 209 6.33 6.97 7.67
CA MET A 209 6.72 6.45 6.36
C MET A 209 6.78 7.55 5.30
N GLY A 210 5.80 8.46 5.27
CA GLY A 210 5.78 9.62 4.39
C GLY A 210 6.93 10.59 4.66
N LEU A 211 7.42 10.67 5.91
CA LEU A 211 8.61 11.44 6.26
C LEU A 211 9.85 10.92 5.50
N ALA A 212 9.95 9.62 5.21
CA ALA A 212 11.04 9.07 4.41
C ALA A 212 11.04 9.65 2.98
N ARG A 213 9.85 9.73 2.35
CA ARG A 213 9.66 10.40 1.04
C ARG A 213 9.98 11.89 1.12
N HIS A 214 9.57 12.55 2.20
CA HIS A 214 9.81 13.97 2.43
C HIS A 214 11.31 14.31 2.54
N LEU A 215 12.06 13.52 3.32
CA LEU A 215 13.50 13.74 3.57
C LEU A 215 14.41 13.30 2.41
N SER A 216 14.01 12.25 1.69
CA SER A 216 14.80 11.72 0.56
C SER A 216 14.49 12.39 -0.77
N GLY A 217 13.25 12.90 -0.93
CA GLY A 217 12.75 13.31 -2.24
C GLY A 217 12.41 12.13 -3.17
N ARG A 218 12.34 10.88 -2.67
CA ARG A 218 12.21 9.66 -3.49
C ARG A 218 11.21 8.68 -2.90
N VAL A 219 10.41 8.03 -3.75
CA VAL A 219 9.42 7.01 -3.33
C VAL A 219 10.10 5.75 -2.80
N SER A 220 11.29 5.41 -3.29
CA SER A 220 12.08 4.29 -2.78
C SER A 220 12.29 4.31 -1.27
N ALA A 221 12.50 5.49 -0.66
CA ALA A 221 12.68 5.59 0.79
C ALA A 221 11.38 5.31 1.55
N GLY A 222 10.24 5.76 1.01
CA GLY A 222 8.90 5.45 1.53
C GLY A 222 8.60 3.95 1.46
N VAL A 223 8.87 3.32 0.32
CA VAL A 223 8.76 1.87 0.13
C VAL A 223 9.59 1.10 1.15
N ILE A 224 10.84 1.52 1.41
CA ILE A 224 11.70 0.86 2.39
C ILE A 224 11.18 1.06 3.82
N ALA A 225 10.71 2.26 4.16
CA ALA A 225 10.10 2.51 5.46
C ALA A 225 8.86 1.65 5.68
N HIS A 226 8.03 1.51 4.64
CA HIS A 226 6.82 0.72 4.66
C HIS A 226 7.11 -0.79 4.74
N ALA A 227 8.04 -1.29 3.93
CA ALA A 227 8.54 -2.66 4.02
C ALA A 227 9.08 -2.98 5.42
N ALA A 228 9.84 -2.06 6.03
CA ALA A 228 10.37 -2.22 7.38
C ALA A 228 9.27 -2.23 8.46
N ASN A 229 8.23 -1.41 8.29
CA ASN A 229 7.05 -1.43 9.17
C ASN A 229 6.23 -2.72 9.03
N ASN A 230 6.19 -3.30 7.83
CA ASN A 230 5.44 -4.53 7.55
C ASN A 230 6.23 -5.81 7.80
N LEU A 231 7.54 -5.71 8.05
CA LEU A 231 8.40 -6.86 8.33
C LEU A 231 7.98 -7.62 9.59
N PRO A 232 7.75 -6.99 10.77
CA PRO A 232 7.34 -7.73 11.96
C PRO A 232 6.06 -8.56 11.78
N PRO A 233 4.93 -8.02 11.28
CA PRO A 233 3.74 -8.83 11.12
C PRO A 233 3.88 -9.89 10.00
N ALA A 234 4.70 -9.65 8.96
CA ALA A 234 5.02 -10.69 7.99
C ALA A 234 5.88 -11.82 8.57
N VAL A 235 6.75 -11.54 9.55
CA VAL A 235 7.48 -12.58 10.29
C VAL A 235 6.55 -13.38 11.19
N LEU A 236 5.53 -12.74 11.79
CA LEU A 236 4.54 -13.43 12.63
C LEU A 236 3.76 -14.50 11.87
N LEU A 237 3.59 -14.35 10.55
CA LEU A 237 3.00 -15.40 9.69
C LEU A 237 3.71 -16.76 9.82
N PHE A 238 4.99 -16.78 10.23
CA PHE A 238 5.84 -17.98 10.38
C PHE A 238 6.00 -18.46 11.82
N VAL A 239 5.39 -17.76 12.78
CA VAL A 239 5.58 -18.03 14.22
C VAL A 239 4.24 -18.27 14.92
N ALA A 240 3.13 -17.80 14.34
CA ALA A 240 1.80 -17.83 14.95
C ALA A 240 1.04 -19.16 14.79
N HIS A 241 1.72 -20.27 14.51
CA HIS A 241 1.13 -21.60 14.29
C HIS A 241 1.65 -22.65 15.27
#